data_AF-A0A955BQX9-F1
#
_entry.id   AF-A0A955BQX9-F1
#
_cell.length_a   1.000
_cell.length_b   1.000
_cell.length_c   1.000
_cell.angle_alpha   90.00
_cell.angle_beta   90.00
_cell.angle_gamma   90.00
#
_symmetry.space_group_name_H-M   'P 1'
#
loop_
_entity.id
_entity.type
_entity.pdbx_description
1 polymer ?
#
loop_
_entity_poly.entity_id
_entity_poly.type
_entity_poly.pdbx_seq_one_letter_code
_entity_poly.pdbx_strand_id
1 'polypeptide(L)'
;MDARPASDEPVAPRVCPHCGAAPRPGAENCWLCEAPLGEPAAAAAQPLDPFGLPYAVAPHEHAGFSFSISTLLLVMTLVAIVAALIAAEPGLGVSFCILLAPVLVRTAIVVRRRKEAGSEVSLGEKVALIGGSFVVVNVILAVVCVAAVGSFCGVCLGLAAATGSERMWPIFMLFSGAVSLVVSVWLIRQFSKWVAARYRRDVEVQGPINQ
;
A
#
# COMPACT_ATOMS: atom_id res chain seq x y z
N MET A 1 -17.04 -58.71 -28.22
CA MET A 1 -17.46 -58.34 -26.85
C MET A 1 -16.48 -57.28 -26.37
N ASP A 2 -16.74 -56.01 -26.68
CA ASP A 2 -15.99 -54.89 -26.11
C ASP A 2 -17.01 -53.85 -25.64
N ALA A 3 -17.27 -53.87 -24.34
CA ALA A 3 -18.13 -52.94 -23.66
C ALA A 3 -17.33 -51.67 -23.34
N ARG A 4 -17.69 -50.55 -23.98
CA ARG A 4 -17.32 -49.19 -23.55
C ARG A 4 -18.32 -48.74 -22.49
N PRO A 5 -17.91 -48.43 -21.25
CA PRO A 5 -18.77 -47.70 -20.33
C PRO A 5 -18.33 -46.24 -20.21
N ALA A 6 -19.17 -45.48 -19.51
CA ALA A 6 -19.04 -44.11 -19.03
C ALA A 6 -19.48 -43.02 -20.00
N SER A 7 -20.77 -42.73 -19.88
CA SER A 7 -21.47 -41.48 -20.18
C SER A 7 -20.70 -40.22 -19.74
N ASP A 8 -20.44 -39.33 -20.70
CA ASP A 8 -20.13 -37.91 -20.49
C ASP A 8 -21.36 -37.20 -19.93
N GLU A 9 -21.56 -37.25 -18.62
CA GLU A 9 -22.54 -36.38 -17.96
C GLU A 9 -21.93 -34.97 -17.89
N PRO A 10 -22.56 -33.93 -18.48
CA PRO A 10 -22.01 -32.59 -18.49
C PRO A 10 -21.98 -32.04 -17.06
N VAL A 11 -20.80 -32.10 -16.44
CA VAL A 11 -20.53 -31.52 -15.13
C VAL A 11 -20.80 -30.03 -15.22
N ALA A 12 -21.86 -29.56 -14.55
CA ALA A 12 -22.20 -28.15 -14.51
C ALA A 12 -20.96 -27.33 -14.09
N PRO A 13 -20.66 -26.21 -14.78
CA PRO A 13 -19.49 -25.41 -14.47
C PRO A 13 -19.60 -24.89 -13.04
N ARG A 14 -18.76 -25.42 -12.15
CA ARG A 14 -18.64 -24.92 -10.78
C ARG A 14 -18.09 -23.51 -10.87
N VAL A 15 -18.79 -22.51 -10.37
CA VAL A 15 -18.29 -21.14 -10.20
C VAL A 15 -17.92 -20.93 -8.74
N CYS A 16 -16.89 -20.11 -8.49
CA CYS A 16 -16.49 -19.77 -7.13
C CYS A 16 -17.66 -19.06 -6.39
N PRO A 17 -18.07 -19.53 -5.20
CA PRO A 17 -19.21 -18.94 -4.47
C PRO A 17 -18.92 -17.52 -3.95
N HIS A 18 -17.65 -17.14 -3.82
CA HIS A 18 -17.26 -15.82 -3.31
C HIS A 18 -17.20 -14.74 -4.40
N CYS A 19 -16.69 -15.06 -5.60
CA CYS A 19 -16.43 -14.06 -6.65
C CYS A 19 -17.06 -14.38 -8.01
N GLY A 20 -17.68 -15.55 -8.18
CA GLY A 20 -18.28 -15.99 -9.44
C GLY A 20 -17.29 -16.43 -10.52
N ALA A 21 -15.97 -16.35 -10.29
CA ALA A 21 -14.97 -16.77 -11.27
C ALA A 21 -14.99 -18.30 -11.49
N ALA A 22 -14.78 -18.72 -12.73
CA ALA A 22 -14.58 -20.13 -13.06
C ALA A 22 -13.23 -20.61 -12.45
N PRO A 23 -13.24 -21.62 -11.56
CA PRO A 23 -12.06 -22.16 -10.94
C PRO A 23 -11.25 -22.97 -11.95
N ARG A 24 -9.92 -22.99 -11.77
CA ARG A 24 -9.08 -23.94 -12.51
C ARG A 24 -9.38 -25.36 -12.01
N PRO A 25 -9.44 -26.36 -12.89
CA PRO A 25 -9.66 -27.75 -12.48
C PRO A 25 -8.54 -28.18 -11.52
N GLY A 26 -8.91 -28.67 -10.33
CA GLY A 26 -7.98 -29.11 -9.29
C GLY A 26 -7.37 -28.00 -8.43
N ALA A 27 -7.80 -26.74 -8.55
CA ALA A 27 -7.32 -25.68 -7.67
C ALA A 27 -8.00 -25.75 -6.29
N GLU A 28 -7.20 -25.75 -5.22
CA GLU A 28 -7.69 -25.69 -3.84
C GLU A 28 -8.22 -24.30 -3.47
N ASN A 29 -7.73 -23.25 -4.13
CA ASN A 29 -8.10 -21.86 -3.91
C ASN A 29 -8.52 -21.17 -5.23
N CYS A 30 -9.39 -20.17 -5.14
CA CYS A 30 -9.82 -19.38 -6.29
C CYS A 30 -8.66 -18.54 -6.83
N TRP A 31 -8.39 -18.59 -8.13
CA TRP A 31 -7.31 -17.82 -8.74
C TRP A 31 -7.53 -16.29 -8.71
N LEU A 32 -8.77 -15.83 -8.49
CA LEU A 32 -9.11 -14.41 -8.49
C LEU A 32 -9.21 -13.82 -7.08
N CYS A 33 -9.87 -14.53 -6.16
CA CYS A 33 -10.11 -14.05 -4.79
C CYS A 33 -9.34 -14.81 -3.71
N GLU A 34 -8.58 -15.84 -4.09
CA GLU A 34 -7.79 -16.72 -3.20
C GLU A 34 -8.60 -17.48 -2.15
N ALA A 35 -9.94 -17.39 -2.17
CA ALA A 35 -10.80 -18.13 -1.27
C ALA A 35 -10.70 -19.65 -1.49
N PRO A 36 -10.70 -20.48 -0.43
CA PRO A 36 -10.65 -21.92 -0.55
C PRO A 36 -11.91 -22.46 -1.25
N LEU A 37 -11.70 -23.33 -2.23
CA LEU A 37 -12.72 -24.03 -3.01
C LEU A 37 -13.01 -25.44 -2.45
N GLY A 38 -12.25 -25.85 -1.43
CA GLY A 38 -12.07 -27.23 -1.01
C GLY A 38 -12.80 -27.69 0.25
N GLU A 39 -13.58 -26.85 0.92
CA GLU A 39 -14.49 -27.35 1.95
C GLU A 39 -15.82 -27.72 1.27
N PRO A 40 -16.06 -29.02 0.95
CA PRO A 40 -17.43 -29.45 0.84
C PRO A 40 -18.08 -28.99 2.15
N ALA A 41 -19.24 -28.36 2.04
CA ALA A 41 -20.13 -28.19 3.17
C ALA A 41 -20.47 -29.60 3.67
N ALA A 42 -19.54 -30.23 4.42
CA ALA A 42 -19.84 -31.22 5.41
C ALA A 42 -20.95 -30.56 6.18
N ALA A 43 -22.16 -31.12 6.05
CA ALA A 43 -23.39 -30.58 6.58
C ALA A 43 -23.14 -30.14 8.01
N ALA A 44 -22.75 -28.88 8.17
CA ALA A 44 -22.64 -28.24 9.45
C ALA A 44 -24.09 -28.26 9.88
N ALA A 45 -24.39 -29.15 10.82
CA ALA A 45 -25.64 -29.16 11.54
C ALA A 45 -25.87 -27.70 11.89
N GLN A 46 -26.79 -27.05 11.15
CA GLN A 46 -27.02 -25.64 11.33
C GLN A 46 -27.37 -25.51 12.81
N PRO A 47 -26.71 -24.62 13.57
CA PRO A 47 -27.08 -24.38 14.94
C PRO A 47 -28.56 -24.02 14.92
N LEU A 48 -29.40 -24.96 15.33
CA LEU A 48 -30.83 -24.72 15.49
C LEU A 48 -30.90 -23.66 16.58
N ASP A 49 -31.59 -22.58 16.29
CA ASP A 49 -31.95 -21.65 17.34
C ASP A 49 -32.79 -22.41 18.39
N PRO A 50 -32.97 -21.88 19.60
CA PRO A 50 -33.76 -22.53 20.65
C PRO A 50 -35.21 -22.88 20.23
N PHE A 51 -35.67 -22.39 19.08
CA PHE A 51 -37.00 -22.59 18.52
C PHE A 51 -37.04 -23.55 17.31
N GLY A 52 -35.92 -24.15 16.91
CA GLY A 52 -35.84 -25.14 15.85
C GLY A 52 -36.13 -24.59 14.45
N LEU A 53 -36.04 -23.27 14.26
CA LEU A 53 -36.18 -22.63 12.97
C LEU A 53 -34.80 -22.61 12.28
N PRO A 54 -34.74 -22.92 10.96
CA PRO A 54 -33.51 -22.74 10.21
C PRO A 54 -33.13 -21.27 10.29
N TYR A 55 -31.97 -20.99 10.91
CA TYR A 55 -31.42 -19.64 10.95
C TYR A 55 -31.32 -19.16 9.51
N ALA A 56 -32.14 -18.16 9.16
CA ALA A 56 -32.02 -17.50 7.88
C ALA A 56 -30.62 -16.91 7.85
N VAL A 57 -29.69 -17.60 7.19
CA VAL A 57 -28.37 -17.07 6.86
C VAL A 57 -28.66 -15.76 6.18
N ALA A 58 -28.38 -14.65 6.88
CA ALA A 58 -28.60 -13.32 6.35
C ALA A 58 -27.98 -13.33 4.94
N PRO A 59 -28.76 -12.97 3.89
CA PRO A 59 -28.25 -13.02 2.54
C PRO A 59 -26.90 -12.33 2.54
N HIS A 60 -25.87 -13.01 2.01
CA HIS A 60 -24.56 -12.42 1.81
C HIS A 60 -24.78 -11.18 0.94
N GLU A 61 -25.00 -10.03 1.59
CA GLU A 61 -25.12 -8.75 0.93
C GLU A 61 -23.86 -8.65 0.12
N HIS A 62 -24.02 -8.62 -1.19
CA HIS A 62 -22.92 -8.57 -2.11
C HIS A 62 -22.05 -7.44 -1.63
N ALA A 63 -20.84 -7.77 -1.19
CA ALA A 63 -19.86 -6.82 -0.71
C ALA A 63 -19.40 -6.01 -1.92
N GLY A 64 -20.30 -5.19 -2.45
CA GLY A 64 -20.00 -4.13 -3.37
C GLY A 64 -18.89 -3.33 -2.73
N PHE A 65 -17.93 -2.90 -3.54
CA PHE A 65 -16.86 -2.02 -3.12
C PHE A 65 -17.48 -0.76 -2.52
N SER A 66 -17.81 -0.77 -1.23
CA SER A 66 -18.22 0.39 -0.48
C SER A 66 -16.95 1.16 -0.21
N PHE A 67 -16.52 1.90 -1.23
CA PHE A 67 -15.49 2.91 -1.08
C PHE A 67 -16.08 3.91 -0.10
N SER A 68 -15.54 3.95 1.12
CA SER A 68 -16.02 4.90 2.12
C SER A 68 -15.97 6.29 1.49
N ILE A 69 -17.08 7.04 1.57
CA ILE A 69 -17.19 8.41 1.04
C ILE A 69 -15.99 9.25 1.49
N SER A 70 -15.49 9.00 2.70
CA SER A 70 -14.30 9.63 3.27
C SER A 70 -13.04 9.41 2.43
N THR A 71 -12.79 8.18 1.93
CA THR A 71 -11.63 7.87 1.08
C THR A 71 -11.77 8.53 -0.28
N LEU A 72 -12.99 8.58 -0.83
CA LEU A 72 -13.27 9.22 -2.11
C LEU A 72 -13.01 10.74 -2.01
N LEU A 73 -13.52 11.39 -0.97
CA LEU A 73 -13.26 12.81 -0.70
C LEU A 73 -11.77 13.10 -0.51
N LEU A 74 -11.04 12.23 0.20
CA LEU A 74 -9.59 12.39 0.38
C LEU A 74 -8.83 12.26 -0.95
N VAL A 75 -9.18 11.29 -1.80
CA VAL A 75 -8.55 11.13 -3.12
C VAL A 75 -8.87 12.33 -4.00
N MET A 76 -10.11 12.84 -3.99
CA MET A 76 -10.50 14.01 -4.76
C MET A 76 -9.76 15.28 -4.33
N THR A 77 -9.65 15.55 -3.03
CA THR A 77 -8.90 16.72 -2.54
C THR A 77 -7.41 16.61 -2.89
N LEU A 78 -6.85 15.41 -2.81
CA LEU A 78 -5.47 15.16 -3.17
C LEU A 78 -5.22 15.39 -4.66
N VAL A 79 -6.09 14.88 -5.54
CA VAL A 79 -6.00 15.12 -6.99
C VAL A 79 -6.15 16.61 -7.29
N ALA A 80 -7.06 17.31 -6.62
CA ALA A 80 -7.23 18.76 -6.78
C ALA A 80 -5.97 19.54 -6.36
N ILE A 81 -5.34 19.18 -5.24
CA ILE A 81 -4.07 19.78 -4.79
C ILE A 81 -2.96 19.53 -5.83
N VAL A 82 -2.84 18.30 -6.33
CA VAL A 82 -1.85 17.95 -7.37
C VAL A 82 -2.08 18.76 -8.64
N ALA A 83 -3.33 18.86 -9.10
CA ALA A 83 -3.68 19.61 -10.30
C ALA A 83 -3.40 21.12 -10.12
N ALA A 84 -3.74 21.68 -8.96
CA ALA A 84 -3.45 23.07 -8.62
C ALA A 84 -1.93 23.36 -8.58
N LEU A 85 -1.14 22.45 -8.01
CA LEU A 85 0.33 22.57 -8.00
C LEU A 85 0.92 22.51 -9.40
N ILE A 86 0.46 21.58 -10.25
CA ILE A 86 0.92 21.48 -11.65
C ILE A 86 0.54 22.75 -12.44
N ALA A 87 -0.66 23.30 -12.22
CA ALA A 87 -1.12 24.51 -12.89
C ALA A 87 -0.34 25.77 -12.45
N ALA A 88 0.07 25.84 -11.17
CA ALA A 88 0.86 26.96 -10.65
C ALA A 88 2.34 26.85 -11.07
N GLU A 89 2.97 25.70 -10.79
CA GLU A 89 4.35 25.41 -11.18
C GLU A 89 4.53 23.92 -11.50
N PRO A 90 4.73 23.55 -12.78
CA PRO A 90 4.79 22.14 -13.19
C PRO A 90 5.93 21.37 -12.51
N GLY A 91 7.03 22.03 -12.17
CA GLY A 91 8.16 21.41 -11.46
C GLY A 91 7.83 20.95 -10.04
N LEU A 92 7.03 21.73 -9.30
CA LEU A 92 6.58 21.38 -7.95
C LEU A 92 5.56 20.23 -7.99
N GLY A 93 4.64 20.26 -8.95
CA GLY A 93 3.63 19.23 -9.12
C GLY A 93 4.23 17.84 -9.38
N VAL A 94 5.20 17.74 -10.30
CA VAL A 94 5.90 16.46 -10.59
C VAL A 94 6.65 15.94 -9.37
N SER A 95 7.39 16.82 -8.69
CA SER A 95 8.12 16.47 -7.48
C SER A 95 7.16 15.94 -6.41
N PHE A 96 6.05 16.66 -6.17
CA PHE A 96 5.03 16.25 -5.20
C PHE A 96 4.43 14.87 -5.54
N CYS A 97 4.12 14.60 -6.81
CA CYS A 97 3.63 13.28 -7.25
C CYS A 97 4.60 12.15 -6.93
N ILE A 98 5.90 12.34 -7.19
CA ILE A 98 6.95 11.36 -6.90
C ILE A 98 7.02 11.07 -5.39
N LEU A 99 6.87 12.11 -4.56
CA LEU A 99 6.87 11.93 -3.10
C LEU A 99 5.58 11.30 -2.57
N LEU A 100 4.46 11.57 -3.23
CA LEU A 100 3.14 11.12 -2.82
C LEU A 100 2.90 9.63 -3.14
N ALA A 101 3.44 9.15 -4.27
CA ALA A 101 3.29 7.77 -4.71
C ALA A 101 3.63 6.71 -3.63
N PRO A 102 4.81 6.72 -2.98
CA PRO A 102 5.13 5.72 -1.95
C PRO A 102 4.22 5.81 -0.71
N VAL A 103 3.75 7.01 -0.36
CA VAL A 103 2.82 7.21 0.75
C VAL A 103 1.45 6.60 0.43
N LEU A 104 0.95 6.82 -0.79
CA LEU A 104 -0.30 6.23 -1.26
C LEU A 104 -0.21 4.72 -1.39
N VAL A 105 0.87 4.18 -1.96
CA VAL A 105 1.09 2.74 -2.07
C VAL A 105 1.10 2.09 -0.68
N ARG A 106 1.82 2.66 0.29
CA ARG A 106 1.84 2.13 1.66
C ARG A 106 0.46 2.18 2.30
N THR A 107 -0.26 3.29 2.16
CA THR A 107 -1.60 3.45 2.72
C THR A 107 -2.56 2.44 2.11
N ALA A 108 -2.51 2.25 0.78
CA ALA A 108 -3.33 1.27 0.06
C ALA A 108 -3.05 -0.16 0.52
N ILE A 109 -1.78 -0.55 0.69
CA ILE A 109 -1.41 -1.89 1.18
C ILE A 109 -1.94 -2.12 2.59
N VAL A 110 -1.78 -1.15 3.50
CA VAL A 110 -2.24 -1.29 4.89
C VAL A 110 -3.77 -1.35 4.98
N VAL A 111 -4.47 -0.50 4.23
CA VAL A 111 -5.93 -0.51 4.18
C VAL A 111 -6.45 -1.82 3.61
N ARG A 112 -5.83 -2.32 2.53
CA ARG A 112 -6.21 -3.59 1.91
C ARG A 112 -6.01 -4.77 2.86
N ARG A 113 -4.84 -4.87 3.50
CA ARG A 113 -4.56 -5.93 4.49
C ARG A 113 -5.50 -5.90 5.70
N ARG A 114 -5.85 -4.72 6.20
CA ARG A 114 -6.79 -4.60 7.33
C ARG A 114 -8.21 -4.99 6.94
N LYS A 115 -8.60 -4.67 5.71
CA LYS A 115 -9.89 -5.10 5.15
C LYS A 115 -9.94 -6.62 5.02
N GLU A 116 -8.84 -7.26 4.60
CA GLU A 116 -8.70 -8.72 4.55
C GLU A 116 -8.76 -9.36 5.96
N ALA A 117 -8.31 -8.65 6.99
CA ALA A 117 -8.36 -9.13 8.38
C ALA A 117 -9.72 -8.91 9.09
N GLY A 118 -10.73 -8.34 8.43
CA GLY A 118 -12.07 -8.14 9.00
C GLY A 118 -12.15 -7.19 10.21
N SER A 119 -11.07 -6.44 10.49
CA SER A 119 -10.99 -5.56 11.65
C SER A 119 -11.54 -4.17 11.33
N GLU A 120 -12.58 -3.75 12.05
CA GLU A 120 -13.04 -2.36 12.02
C GLU A 120 -11.98 -1.45 12.63
N VAL A 121 -11.50 -0.50 11.81
CA VAL A 121 -10.36 0.34 12.18
C VAL A 121 -10.80 1.42 13.16
N SER A 122 -10.30 1.37 14.39
CA SER A 122 -10.59 2.37 15.42
C SER A 122 -10.09 3.77 15.01
N LEU A 123 -10.77 4.81 15.50
CA LEU A 123 -10.51 6.20 15.15
C LEU A 123 -9.07 6.64 15.55
N GLY A 124 -8.58 6.14 16.69
CA GLY A 124 -7.19 6.39 17.14
C GLY A 124 -6.15 5.79 16.20
N GLU A 125 -6.47 4.67 15.56
CA GLU A 125 -5.55 4.01 14.64
C GLU A 125 -5.50 4.69 13.28
N LYS A 126 -6.62 5.28 12.82
CA LYS A 126 -6.63 6.18 11.67
C LYS A 126 -5.74 7.41 11.90
N VAL A 127 -5.76 7.99 13.10
CA VAL A 127 -4.89 9.13 13.45
C VAL A 127 -3.41 8.71 13.47
N ALA A 128 -3.09 7.53 14.00
CA ALA A 128 -1.71 7.00 13.98
C ALA A 128 -1.19 6.75 12.56
N LEU A 129 -2.06 6.33 11.64
CA LEU A 129 -1.74 6.19 10.22
C LEU A 129 -1.45 7.55 9.56
N ILE A 130 -2.27 8.56 9.82
CA ILE A 130 -2.08 9.92 9.29
C ILE A 130 -0.79 10.54 9.84
N GLY A 131 -0.55 10.44 11.16
CA GLY A 131 0.66 10.95 11.79
C GLY A 131 1.92 10.26 11.27
N GLY A 132 1.86 8.95 11.02
CA GLY A 132 2.94 8.20 10.38
C GLY A 132 3.28 8.73 8.99
N SER A 133 2.27 9.00 8.16
CA SER A 133 2.44 9.56 6.82
C SER A 133 3.03 10.97 6.87
N PHE A 134 2.65 11.79 7.85
CA PHE A 134 3.18 13.15 8.00
C PHE A 134 4.68 13.16 8.29
N VAL A 135 5.15 12.27 9.17
CA VAL A 135 6.59 12.14 9.47
C VAL A 135 7.36 11.69 8.24
N VAL A 136 6.84 10.71 7.49
CA VAL A 136 7.47 10.23 6.25
C VAL A 136 7.59 11.36 5.23
N VAL A 137 6.52 12.13 5.00
CA VAL A 137 6.54 13.26 4.07
C VAL A 137 7.55 14.31 4.49
N ASN A 138 7.63 14.66 5.78
CA ASN A 138 8.62 15.63 6.29
C ASN A 138 10.06 15.15 6.10
N VAL A 139 10.34 13.87 6.34
CA VAL A 139 11.68 13.30 6.13
C VAL A 139 12.05 13.34 4.65
N ILE A 140 11.12 12.93 3.77
CA ILE A 140 11.38 12.97 2.32
C ILE A 140 11.58 14.41 1.85
N LEU A 141 10.76 15.35 2.31
CA LEU A 141 10.90 16.77 2.00
C LEU A 141 12.26 17.31 2.46
N ALA A 142 12.70 16.97 3.67
CA ALA A 142 14.01 17.37 4.18
C ALA A 142 15.15 16.81 3.31
N VAL A 143 15.10 15.54 2.92
CA VAL A 143 16.10 14.93 2.03
C VAL A 143 16.12 15.62 0.67
N VAL A 144 14.95 15.91 0.09
CA VAL A 144 14.85 16.61 -1.20
C VAL A 144 15.39 18.03 -1.10
N CYS A 145 15.04 18.79 -0.05
CA CYS A 145 15.57 20.13 0.17
C CYS A 145 17.10 20.13 0.31
N VAL A 146 17.67 19.21 1.09
CA VAL A 146 19.13 19.08 1.25
C VAL A 146 19.80 18.73 -0.07
N ALA A 147 19.22 17.80 -0.85
CA ALA A 147 19.73 17.42 -2.16
C ALA A 147 19.65 18.58 -3.17
N ALA A 148 18.55 19.33 -3.18
CA ALA A 148 18.34 20.47 -4.08
C ALA A 148 19.31 21.61 -3.76
N VAL A 149 19.43 22.00 -2.48
CA VAL A 149 20.39 23.04 -2.05
C VAL A 149 21.82 22.59 -2.34
N GLY A 150 22.17 21.34 -2.04
CA GLY A 150 23.48 20.79 -2.36
C GLY A 150 23.80 20.83 -3.85
N SER A 151 22.83 20.46 -4.69
CA SER A 151 22.97 20.50 -6.16
C SER A 151 23.10 21.93 -6.68
N PHE A 152 22.26 22.84 -6.20
CA PHE A 152 22.29 24.25 -6.60
C PHE A 152 23.60 24.92 -6.20
N CYS A 153 24.00 24.81 -4.92
CA CYS A 153 25.27 25.33 -4.44
C CYS A 153 26.45 24.70 -5.20
N GLY A 154 26.41 23.39 -5.47
CA GLY A 154 27.41 22.71 -6.29
C GLY A 154 27.54 23.32 -7.69
N VAL A 155 26.43 23.51 -8.40
CA VAL A 155 26.44 24.08 -9.75
C VAL A 155 26.91 25.54 -9.75
N CYS A 156 26.37 26.39 -8.87
CA CYS A 156 26.72 27.81 -8.81
C CYS A 156 28.18 28.03 -8.40
N LEU A 157 28.66 27.29 -7.40
CA LEU A 157 30.06 27.39 -6.97
C LEU A 157 31.02 26.76 -7.99
N GLY A 158 30.61 25.70 -8.67
CA GLY A 158 31.38 25.11 -9.77
C GLY A 158 31.55 26.07 -10.94
N LEU A 159 30.48 26.78 -11.31
CA LEU A 159 30.53 27.77 -12.40
C LEU A 159 31.43 28.96 -12.04
N ALA A 160 31.32 29.47 -10.81
CA ALA A 160 32.17 30.58 -10.36
C ALA A 160 33.63 30.17 -10.13
N ALA A 161 33.91 28.91 -9.74
CA ALA A 161 35.28 28.38 -9.71
C ALA A 161 35.91 28.30 -11.11
N ALA A 162 35.11 28.01 -12.14
CA ALA A 162 35.59 27.93 -13.51
C ALA A 162 35.96 29.29 -14.11
N THR A 163 35.45 30.40 -13.56
CA THR A 163 35.66 31.77 -14.08
C THR A 163 36.68 32.59 -13.29
N GLY A 164 37.06 32.20 -12.07
CA GLY A 164 37.98 32.95 -11.20
C GLY A 164 38.96 32.05 -10.45
N SER A 165 40.24 32.15 -10.81
CA SER A 165 41.34 31.34 -10.28
C SER A 165 41.75 31.76 -8.85
N GLU A 166 41.07 31.23 -7.84
CA GLU A 166 41.56 31.17 -6.45
C GLU A 166 41.60 29.70 -6.01
N ARG A 167 42.80 29.15 -5.78
CA ARG A 167 43.07 27.70 -5.54
C ARG A 167 42.27 27.05 -4.40
N MET A 168 41.62 27.84 -3.54
CA MET A 168 40.94 27.39 -2.32
C MET A 168 39.46 27.00 -2.53
N TRP A 169 38.79 27.56 -3.55
CA TRP A 169 37.38 27.27 -3.87
C TRP A 169 37.03 25.79 -4.20
N PRO A 170 37.84 25.03 -4.96
CA PRO A 170 37.48 23.65 -5.31
C PRO A 170 37.45 22.70 -4.10
N ILE A 171 38.19 23.01 -3.02
CA ILE A 171 38.17 22.22 -1.78
C ILE A 171 36.81 22.34 -1.10
N PHE A 172 36.28 23.56 -0.96
CA PHE A 172 34.95 23.79 -0.37
C PHE A 172 33.81 23.14 -1.20
N MET A 173 33.95 23.10 -2.52
CA MET A 173 33.00 22.44 -3.42
C MET A 173 32.98 20.91 -3.21
N LEU A 174 34.15 20.29 -3.11
CA LEU A 174 34.26 18.85 -2.80
C LEU A 174 33.73 18.53 -1.41
N PHE A 175 34.02 19.36 -0.40
CA PHE A 175 33.54 19.16 0.96
C PHE A 175 32.02 19.28 1.07
N SER A 176 31.40 20.29 0.45
CA SER A 176 29.95 20.46 0.55
C SER A 176 29.18 19.33 -0.14
N GLY A 177 29.65 18.89 -1.31
CA GLY A 177 29.10 17.73 -2.02
C GLY A 177 29.26 16.44 -1.21
N ALA A 178 30.44 16.19 -0.64
CA ALA A 178 30.70 15.02 0.19
C ALA A 178 29.81 15.02 1.45
N VAL A 179 29.68 16.15 2.14
CA VAL A 179 28.82 16.28 3.33
C VAL A 179 27.36 16.02 2.96
N SER A 180 26.84 16.60 1.86
CA SER A 180 25.46 16.36 1.42
C SER A 180 25.19 14.89 1.10
N LEU A 181 26.13 14.22 0.44
CA LEU A 181 26.02 12.80 0.13
C LEU A 181 26.03 11.94 1.40
N VAL A 182 26.95 12.21 2.33
CA VAL A 182 27.04 11.50 3.62
C VAL A 182 25.75 11.68 4.43
N VAL A 183 25.24 12.91 4.54
CA VAL A 183 23.98 13.21 5.24
C VAL A 183 22.81 12.50 4.56
N SER A 184 22.72 12.53 3.23
CA SER A 184 21.65 11.87 2.48
C SER A 184 21.67 10.36 2.70
N VAL A 185 22.83 9.71 2.58
CA VAL A 185 22.97 8.26 2.82
C VAL A 185 22.65 7.91 4.27
N TRP A 186 23.07 8.73 5.23
CA TRP A 186 22.77 8.53 6.65
C TRP A 186 21.26 8.62 6.92
N LEU A 187 20.57 9.63 6.38
CA LEU A 187 19.11 9.80 6.48
C LEU A 187 18.37 8.63 5.85
N ILE A 188 18.79 8.19 4.66
CA ILE A 188 18.20 7.02 3.98
C ILE A 188 18.34 5.77 4.86
N ARG A 189 19.54 5.50 5.42
CA ARG A 189 19.74 4.32 6.29
C ARG A 189 18.90 4.40 7.56
N GLN A 190 18.83 5.56 8.21
CA GLN A 190 17.99 5.74 9.39
C GLN A 190 16.51 5.52 9.06
N PHE A 191 16.06 6.10 7.95
CA PHE A 191 14.69 5.95 7.49
C PHE A 191 14.37 4.49 7.16
N SER A 192 15.22 3.78 6.42
CA SER A 192 15.04 2.36 6.12
C SER A 192 14.96 1.50 7.38
N LYS A 193 15.83 1.76 8.38
CA LYS A 193 15.78 1.06 9.67
C LYS A 193 14.47 1.33 10.41
N TRP A 194 14.01 2.58 10.44
CA TRP A 194 12.76 2.96 11.07
C TRP A 194 11.55 2.36 10.38
N VAL A 195 11.51 2.40 9.04
CA VAL A 195 10.46 1.76 8.22
C VAL A 195 10.44 0.25 8.47
N ALA A 196 11.58 -0.42 8.47
CA ALA A 196 11.68 -1.85 8.74
C ALA A 196 11.23 -2.20 10.18
N ALA A 197 11.62 -1.39 11.17
CA ALA A 197 11.20 -1.58 12.55
C ALA A 197 9.69 -1.35 12.76
N ARG A 198 9.11 -0.40 12.02
CA ARG A 198 7.65 -0.19 12.05
C ARG A 198 6.90 -1.28 11.30
N TYR A 199 7.42 -1.72 10.15
CA TYR A 199 6.85 -2.85 9.40
C TYR A 199 6.82 -4.12 10.24
N ARG A 200 7.90 -4.44 10.97
CA ARG A 200 7.91 -5.59 11.90
C ARG A 200 6.84 -5.47 12.98
N ARG A 201 6.71 -4.30 13.62
CA ARG A 201 5.64 -4.06 14.62
C ARG A 201 4.25 -4.24 14.03
N ASP A 202 4.02 -3.73 12.82
CA ASP A 202 2.71 -3.81 12.16
C ASP A 202 2.37 -5.27 11.75
N VAL A 203 3.37 -6.12 11.48
CA VAL A 203 3.19 -7.54 11.12
C VAL A 203 3.11 -8.45 12.34
N GLU A 204 3.91 -8.21 13.39
CA GLU A 204 3.99 -9.08 14.58
C GLU A 204 2.75 -8.97 15.49
N VAL A 205 2.05 -7.83 15.49
CA VAL A 205 0.82 -7.63 16.30
C VAL A 205 -0.38 -8.44 15.77
N GLN A 206 -0.30 -8.99 14.56
CA GLN A 206 -1.36 -9.81 13.96
C GLN A 206 -1.16 -11.33 14.14
N GLY A 207 -0.25 -11.75 15.03
CA GLY A 207 -0.21 -13.15 15.47
C GLY A 207 -1.58 -13.56 16.04
N PRO A 208 -2.10 -14.75 15.69
CA PRO A 208 -3.43 -15.17 16.10
C PRO A 208 -3.54 -15.05 17.62
N ILE A 209 -4.49 -14.23 18.06
CA ILE A 209 -4.94 -14.25 19.44
C ILE A 209 -5.59 -15.63 19.58
N ASN A 210 -4.81 -16.61 20.06
CA ASN A 210 -5.33 -17.91 20.44
C ASN A 210 -6.36 -17.66 21.56
N GLN A 211 -7.63 -17.64 21.18
CA GLN A 211 -8.79 -17.81 22.04
C GLN A 211 -9.59 -18.98 21.53
#